data_AF-A0AAV2Z8U7-F1
#
_entry.id   AF-A0AAV2Z8U7-F1
#
_cell.length_a   1.000
_cell.length_b   1.000
_cell.length_c   1.000
_cell.angle_alpha   90.00
_cell.angle_beta   90.00
_cell.angle_gamma   90.00
#
_symmetry.space_group_name_H-M   'P 1'
#
loop_
_entity.id
_entity.type
_entity.pdbx_description
1 polymer ?
#
loop_
_entity_poly.entity_id
_entity_poly.type
_entity_poly.pdbx_seq_one_letter_code
_entity_poly.pdbx_strand_id
1 'polypeptide(L)'
;MVVEVLPQTSNMSGFAKFVRYYADREPVVVMSCAIGAVAVALPLVVVPIRRSMGLPTDQYDGPKIPAFIQKSRGHLARPSDDE
;
A
#
# COMPACT_ATOMS: atom_id res chain seq x y z
N MET A 1 -33.93 -40.84 5.47
CA MET A 1 -33.43 -39.45 5.63
C MET A 1 -32.92 -39.00 4.27
N VAL A 2 -33.75 -38.26 3.53
CA VAL A 2 -33.32 -37.57 2.31
C VAL A 2 -32.67 -36.28 2.80
N VAL A 3 -31.34 -36.21 2.74
CA VAL A 3 -30.62 -34.98 3.05
C VAL A 3 -30.75 -34.10 1.83
N GLU A 4 -31.72 -33.19 1.87
CA GLU A 4 -31.92 -32.14 0.89
C GLU A 4 -30.71 -31.19 0.98
N VAL A 5 -29.79 -31.32 0.03
CA VAL A 5 -28.66 -30.40 -0.10
C VAL A 5 -29.23 -29.10 -0.67
N LEU A 6 -29.60 -28.19 0.24
CA LEU A 6 -29.93 -26.81 -0.12
C LEU A 6 -28.75 -26.24 -0.94
N PRO A 7 -28.96 -25.79 -2.19
CA PRO A 7 -27.93 -25.10 -2.92
C PRO A 7 -27.72 -23.76 -2.22
N GLN A 8 -26.67 -23.66 -1.40
CA GLN A 8 -26.26 -22.39 -0.83
C GLN A 8 -25.74 -21.54 -1.99
N THR A 9 -26.62 -20.77 -2.64
CA THR A 9 -26.27 -19.74 -3.60
C THR A 9 -25.56 -18.63 -2.85
N SER A 10 -24.28 -18.83 -2.57
CA SER A 10 -23.42 -17.77 -2.06
C SER A 10 -23.37 -16.70 -3.14
N ASN A 11 -23.82 -15.50 -2.81
CA ASN A 11 -23.70 -14.31 -3.65
C ASN A 11 -22.22 -13.89 -3.73
N MET A 12 -21.37 -14.73 -4.32
CA MET A 12 -20.02 -14.34 -4.71
C MET A 12 -20.19 -13.31 -5.82
N SER A 13 -19.72 -12.10 -5.56
CA SER A 13 -19.73 -10.99 -6.52
C SER A 13 -19.11 -11.45 -7.86
N GLY A 14 -19.55 -10.87 -8.97
CA GLY A 14 -18.99 -11.21 -10.29
C GLY A 14 -17.47 -11.10 -10.34
N PHE A 15 -16.89 -10.18 -9.56
CA PHE A 15 -15.46 -10.04 -9.35
C PHE A 15 -14.82 -11.27 -8.68
N ALA A 16 -15.42 -11.80 -7.61
CA ALA A 16 -14.89 -13.00 -6.94
C ALA A 16 -14.91 -14.24 -7.86
N LYS A 17 -15.92 -14.36 -8.73
CA LYS A 17 -15.97 -15.42 -9.76
C LYS A 17 -14.89 -15.22 -10.82
N PHE A 18 -14.66 -13.98 -11.25
CA PHE A 18 -13.59 -13.62 -12.20
C PHE A 18 -12.21 -13.93 -11.64
N VAL A 19 -11.90 -13.48 -10.42
CA VAL A 19 -10.60 -13.73 -9.77
C VAL A 19 -10.36 -15.22 -9.61
N ARG A 20 -11.36 -15.99 -9.17
CA ARG A 20 -11.20 -17.45 -9.03
C ARG A 20 -10.92 -18.13 -10.36
N TYR A 21 -11.66 -17.77 -11.41
CA TYR A 21 -11.47 -18.32 -12.75
C TYR A 21 -10.08 -18.04 -13.33
N TYR A 22 -9.56 -16.81 -13.16
CA TYR A 22 -8.22 -16.45 -13.66
C TYR A 22 -7.09 -16.96 -12.76
N ALA A 23 -7.30 -17.05 -11.45
CA ALA A 23 -6.33 -17.62 -10.53
C ALA A 23 -6.08 -19.11 -10.81
N ASP A 24 -7.12 -19.86 -11.20
CA ASP A 24 -6.99 -21.28 -11.53
C ASP A 24 -6.29 -21.51 -12.89
N ARG A 25 -6.37 -20.55 -13.82
CA ARG A 25 -5.79 -20.68 -15.18
C ARG A 25 -4.37 -20.13 -15.28
N GLU A 26 -4.12 -18.96 -14.70
CA GLU A 26 -2.84 -18.25 -14.81
C GLU A 26 -2.43 -17.73 -13.42
N PRO A 27 -2.12 -18.64 -12.47
CA PRO A 27 -1.88 -18.27 -11.07
C PRO A 27 -0.71 -17.31 -10.92
N VAL A 28 0.34 -17.46 -11.74
CA VAL A 28 1.54 -16.63 -11.67
C VAL A 28 1.24 -15.17 -12.01
N VAL A 29 0.39 -14.91 -13.01
CA VAL A 29 0.04 -13.55 -13.44
C VAL A 29 -0.81 -12.87 -12.36
N VAL A 30 -1.83 -13.56 -11.87
CA VAL A 30 -2.72 -13.03 -10.83
C VAL A 30 -1.95 -12.70 -9.55
N MET A 31 -1.08 -13.61 -9.12
CA MET A 31 -0.24 -13.38 -7.93
C MET A 31 0.78 -12.27 -8.14
N SER A 32 1.37 -12.15 -9.34
CA SER A 32 2.30 -11.06 -9.65
C SER A 32 1.62 -9.69 -9.60
N CYS A 33 0.41 -9.57 -10.18
CA CYS A 33 -0.40 -8.37 -10.09
C CYS A 33 -0.81 -8.07 -8.64
N ALA A 34 -1.18 -9.08 -7.86
CA ALA A 34 -1.52 -8.92 -6.45
C ALA A 34 -0.32 -8.43 -5.62
N ILE A 35 0.86 -9.03 -5.80
CA ILE A 35 2.09 -8.61 -5.12
C ILE A 35 2.48 -7.19 -5.53
N GLY A 36 2.39 -6.86 -6.83
CA GLY A 36 2.64 -5.51 -7.33
C GLY A 36 1.68 -4.47 -6.72
N ALA A 37 0.39 -4.79 -6.65
CA ALA A 37 -0.61 -3.93 -6.04
C ALA A 37 -0.32 -3.70 -4.54
N VAL A 38 0.04 -4.76 -3.81
CA VAL A 38 0.44 -4.66 -2.40
C VAL A 38 1.70 -3.80 -2.25
N ALA A 39 2.73 -4.04 -3.07
CA ALA A 39 3.98 -3.29 -3.00
C ALA A 39 3.78 -1.78 -3.20
N VAL A 40 2.92 -1.38 -4.14
CA VAL A 40 2.59 0.04 -4.38
C VAL A 40 1.70 0.61 -3.28
N ALA A 41 0.81 -0.19 -2.69
CA ALA A 41 -0.06 0.25 -1.60
C ALA A 41 0.69 0.39 -0.26
N LEU A 42 1.74 -0.39 -0.02
CA LEU A 42 2.46 -0.44 1.26
C LEU A 42 2.95 0.93 1.74
N PRO A 43 3.63 1.79 0.96
CA PRO A 43 4.08 3.10 1.42
C PRO A 43 2.92 4.00 1.89
N LEU A 44 1.74 3.88 1.27
CA LEU A 44 0.57 4.70 1.60
C LEU A 44 -0.01 4.34 2.97
N VAL A 45 0.05 3.06 3.37
CA VAL A 45 -0.53 2.59 4.64
C VAL A 45 0.52 2.38 5.74
N VAL A 46 1.70 1.88 5.42
CA VAL A 46 2.72 1.53 6.40
C VAL A 46 3.36 2.78 7.01
N VAL A 47 3.63 3.82 6.21
CA VAL A 47 4.24 5.06 6.72
C VAL A 47 3.38 5.75 7.79
N PRO A 48 2.08 6.04 7.57
CA PRO A 48 1.26 6.66 8.60
C PRO A 48 1.08 5.78 9.84
N ILE A 49 0.97 4.45 9.68
CA ILE A 49 0.93 3.52 10.81
C ILE A 49 2.22 3.61 11.63
N ARG A 50 3.40 3.59 10.98
CA ARG A 50 4.69 3.73 11.67
C ARG A 50 4.83 5.07 12.39
N ARG A 51 4.34 6.17 11.81
CA ARG A 51 4.30 7.49 12.45
C ARG A 51 3.41 7.48 13.70
N SER A 52 2.24 6.83 13.66
CA SER A 52 1.35 6.74 14.84
C SER A 52 1.94 5.93 16.00
N MET A 53 2.87 5.00 15.72
CA MET A 53 3.59 4.22 16.73
C MET A 53 4.86 4.92 17.25
N GLY A 54 5.16 6.14 16.78
CA GLY A 54 6.36 6.87 17.15
C GLY A 54 7.66 6.24 16.61
N LEU A 55 7.58 5.36 15.61
CA LEU A 55 8.75 4.74 15.00
C LEU A 55 9.42 5.74 14.03
N PRO A 56 10.76 5.69 13.89
CA PRO A 56 11.47 6.61 13.02
C PRO A 56 11.08 6.39 11.54
N THR A 57 10.52 7.42 10.90
CA THR A 57 10.16 7.45 9.47
C THR A 57 11.01 8.42 8.64
N ASP A 58 12.18 8.82 9.15
CA ASP A 58 13.04 9.86 8.55
C ASP A 58 13.49 9.55 7.11
N GLN A 59 13.43 8.29 6.70
CA GLN A 59 13.70 7.86 5.32
C GLN A 59 12.65 8.35 4.30
N TYR A 60 11.44 8.68 4.76
CA TYR A 60 10.33 9.15 3.94
C TYR A 60 10.06 10.66 4.10
N ASP A 61 10.49 11.25 5.21
CA ASP A 61 10.26 12.67 5.57
C ASP A 61 11.40 13.61 5.15
N GLY A 62 12.46 13.08 4.53
CA GLY A 62 13.63 13.84 4.14
C GLY A 62 14.57 14.17 5.32
N PRO A 63 15.74 14.78 5.05
CA PRO A 63 16.69 15.10 6.10
C PRO A 63 16.07 16.07 7.11
N LYS A 64 15.90 15.64 8.36
CA LYS A 64 15.61 16.54 9.48
C LYS A 64 16.87 17.34 9.80
N ILE A 65 17.08 18.43 9.05
CA ILE A 65 18.22 19.32 9.25
C ILE A 65 17.94 20.12 10.53
N PRO A 66 18.79 20.02 11.58
CA PRO A 66 18.59 20.81 12.78
C PRO A 66 18.73 22.30 12.45
N ALA A 67 17.87 23.13 13.05
CA ALA A 67 17.70 24.55 12.69
C ALA A 67 19.02 25.37 12.67
N PHE A 68 20.02 24.97 13.46
CA PHE A 68 21.32 25.64 13.47
C PHE A 68 22.17 25.41 12.21
N ILE A 69 21.93 24.33 11.45
CA ILE A 69 22.60 24.05 10.15
C ILE A 69 21.86 24.71 8.98
N GLN A 70 20.61 25.11 9.16
CA GLN A 70 19.77 25.69 8.10
C GLN A 70 20.30 27.06 7.62
N LYS A 71 20.89 27.85 8.54
CA LYS A 71 21.42 29.20 8.26
C LYS A 71 22.60 29.23 7.27
N SER A 72 23.35 28.14 7.12
CA SER A 72 24.50 28.04 6.20
C SER A 72 24.15 27.48 4.81
N ARG A 73 22.89 27.03 4.58
CA ARG A 73 22.42 26.50 3.29
C ARG A 73 21.87 27.56 2.33
N GLY A 74 22.17 28.86 2.54
CA GLY A 74 21.64 29.98 1.74
C GLY A 74 21.91 29.95 0.22
N HIS A 75 22.69 29.00 -0.30
CA HIS A 75 22.93 28.79 -1.74
C HIS A 75 22.30 27.51 -2.31
N LEU A 76 21.66 26.68 -1.48
CA LEU A 76 21.06 25.40 -1.87
C LEU A 76 19.54 25.35 -1.64
N ALA A 77 18.93 26.45 -1.18
CA ALA A 77 17.48 26.57 -1.03
C ALA A 77 16.85 26.77 -2.42
N ARG A 78 15.91 25.90 -2.79
CA ARG A 78 15.04 26.15 -3.95
C ARG A 78 13.93 27.13 -3.52
N PRO A 79 13.52 28.07 -4.39
CA PRO A 79 12.63 29.17 -4.04
C PRO A 79 11.16 28.78 -3.79
N SER A 80 10.85 27.52 -3.50
CA SER A 80 9.48 27.01 -3.31
C SER A 80 9.13 26.65 -1.87
N ASP A 81 10.06 26.87 -0.92
CA ASP A 81 9.91 26.38 0.45
C ASP A 81 9.41 27.48 1.43
N ASP A 82 8.92 28.62 0.93
CA ASP A 82 8.35 29.71 1.71
C ASP A 82 6.85 29.90 1.40
N GLU A 83 6.00 29.10 2.06
CA GLU A 83 4.60 29.44 2.38
C GLU A 83 4.31 29.15 3.86
#